data_AF-A0A0C3EB23-F1
#
_entry.id   AF-A0A0C3EB23-F1
#
_cell.length_a   1.000
_cell.length_b   1.000
_cell.length_c   1.000
_cell.angle_alpha   90.00
_cell.angle_beta   90.00
_cell.angle_gamma   90.00
#
_symmetry.space_group_name_H-M   'P 1'
#
loop_
_entity.id
_entity.type
_entity.pdbx_description
1 polymer ?
#
loop_
_entity_poly.entity_id
_entity_poly.type
_entity_poly.pdbx_seq_one_letter_code
_entity_poly.pdbx_strand_id
1 'polypeptide(L)' 'MSVEEQLGIFLYTCVTGLSSRHVAERFQHSTDMITKYFKEILFYFSRAPFYT' A
#
# COMPACT_ATOMS: atom_id res chain seq x y z
N MET A 1 12.16 1.32 1.74
CA MET A 1 10.88 0.82 2.24
C MET A 1 10.90 -0.69 2.16
N SER A 2 10.74 -1.39 3.29
CA SER A 2 10.76 -2.85 3.30
C SER A 2 9.47 -3.43 2.72
N VAL A 3 9.44 -4.74 2.40
CA VAL A 3 8.23 -5.40 1.91
C VAL A 3 7.13 -5.39 2.96
N GLU A 4 7.49 -5.54 4.25
CA GLU A 4 6.58 -5.45 5.38
C GLU A 4 5.95 -4.07 5.51
N GLU A 5 6.73 -3.01 5.27
CA GLU A 5 6.25 -1.64 5.30
C GLU A 5 5.29 -1.36 4.13
N GLN A 6 5.58 -1.86 2.93
CA GLN A 6 4.68 -1.77 1.76
C GLN A 6 3.36 -2.53 2.00
N LEU A 7 3.44 -3.76 2.52
CA LEU A 7 2.27 -4.54 2.94
C LEU A 7 1.48 -3.81 4.03
N GLY A 8 2.18 -3.18 4.98
CA GLY A 8 1.59 -2.35 6.02
C GLY A 8 0.78 -1.19 5.45
N ILE A 9 1.34 -0.46 4.49
CA ILE A 9 0.62 0.63 3.78
C ILE A 9 -0.62 0.09 3.08
N PHE A 10 -0.49 -1.02 2.34
CA PHE A 10 -1.61 -1.61 1.60
C PHE A 10 -2.74 -2.05 2.55
N LEU A 11 -2.43 -2.87 3.55
CA LEU A 11 -3.41 -3.38 4.51
C LEU A 11 -4.05 -2.26 5.32
N TYR A 12 -3.25 -1.30 5.81
CA TYR A 12 -3.75 -0.16 6.55
C TYR A 12 -4.71 0.68 5.72
N THR A 13 -4.38 0.94 4.45
CA THR A 13 -5.25 1.68 3.52
C THR A 13 -6.57 0.92 3.29
N CYS A 14 -6.51 -0.39 3.03
CA CYS A 14 -7.71 -1.22 2.82
C CYS A 14 -8.61 -1.30 4.05
N VAL A 15 -8.05 -1.44 5.24
CA VAL A 15 -8.81 -1.60 6.49
C VAL A 15 -9.41 -0.28 6.97
N THR A 16 -8.68 0.83 6.81
CA THR A 16 -9.11 2.13 7.36
C THR A 16 -9.88 2.98 6.35
N GLY A 17 -9.74 2.73 5.05
CA GLY A 17 -10.36 3.53 3.99
C GLY A 17 -9.89 5.00 3.95
N LEU A 18 -8.78 5.31 4.62
CA LEU A 18 -8.24 6.67 4.68
C LEU A 18 -7.67 7.12 3.34
N SER A 19 -7.71 8.44 3.10
CA SER A 19 -7.06 9.03 1.92
C SER A 19 -5.54 8.89 1.99
N SER A 20 -4.89 8.90 0.82
CA SER A 20 -3.43 8.78 0.70
C SER A 20 -2.66 9.83 1.51
N ARG A 21 -3.25 11.02 1.73
CA ARG A 21 -2.67 12.07 2.59
C ARG A 21 -2.54 11.62 4.04
N HIS A 22 -3.61 11.07 4.63
CA HIS A 22 -3.57 10.62 6.02
C HIS A 22 -2.68 9.38 6.19
N VAL A 23 -2.67 8.49 5.19
CA VAL A 23 -1.75 7.35 5.19
C VAL A 23 -0.29 7.82 5.08
N ALA A 24 -0.01 8.81 4.23
CA ALA A 24 1.31 9.43 4.12
C ALA A 24 1.78 10.06 5.44
N GLU A 25 0.90 10.79 6.13
CA GLU A 25 1.17 11.34 7.46
C GLU A 25 1.46 10.23 8.48
N ARG A 26 0.72 9.12 8.47
CA ARG A 26 0.96 8.01 9.41
C ARG A 26 2.30 7.31 9.20
N PHE A 27 2.66 7.08 7.95
CA PHE A 27 3.87 6.34 7.57
C PHE A 27 5.07 7.25 7.33
N GLN A 28 4.92 8.57 7.47
CA GLN A 28 5.99 9.57 7.29
C GLN A 28 6.63 9.50 5.89
N HIS A 29 5.80 9.27 4.86
CA HIS A 29 6.21 9.23 3.44
C HIS A 29 5.43 10.25 2.61
N SER A 30 5.85 10.48 1.37
CA SER A 30 5.07 11.31 0.44
C SER A 30 3.82 10.58 -0.07
N THR A 31 2.79 11.33 -0.45
CA THR A 31 1.57 10.77 -1.06
C THR A 31 1.85 9.98 -2.33
N ASP A 32 2.87 10.38 -3.10
CA ASP A 32 3.30 9.68 -4.30
C ASP A 32 3.87 8.31 -3.98
N MET A 33 4.67 8.20 -2.92
CA MET A 33 5.18 6.91 -2.45
C MET A 33 4.05 6.02 -1.94
N ILE A 34 3.13 6.54 -1.13
CA ILE A 34 1.96 5.78 -0.66
C ILE A 34 1.16 5.22 -1.83
N THR A 35 0.81 6.06 -2.81
CA THR A 35 0.00 5.64 -3.95
C THR A 35 0.74 4.67 -4.87
N LYS A 36 2.06 4.83 -5.04
CA LYS A 36 2.90 3.88 -5.79
C LYS A 36 2.87 2.49 -5.15
N TYR A 37 3.21 2.38 -3.87
CA TYR A 37 3.31 1.08 -3.21
C TYR A 37 1.96 0.40 -3.01
N PHE A 38 0.89 1.17 -2.76
CA PHE A 38 -0.46 0.63 -2.77
C PHE A 38 -0.78 -0.06 -4.11
N LYS A 39 -0.47 0.58 -5.24
CA LYS A 39 -0.70 0.02 -6.58
C LYS A 39 0.18 -1.19 -6.88
N GLU A 40 1.45 -1.15 -6.49
CA GLU A 40 2.38 -2.27 -6.70
C GLU A 40 1.90 -3.53 -5.97
N ILE A 41 1.51 -3.41 -4.70
CA ILE A 41 0.98 -4.53 -3.92
C ILE A 41 -0.38 -4.99 -4.44
N LEU A 42 -1.27 -4.06 -4.82
CA LEU A 42 -2.55 -4.39 -5.45
C LEU A 42 -2.37 -5.20 -6.74
N PHE A 43 -1.48 -4.73 -7.62
CA PHE A 43 -1.17 -5.43 -8.86
C PHE A 43 -0.58 -6.80 -8.59
N TYR A 44 0.35 -6.90 -7.63
CA TYR A 44 0.96 -8.17 -7.24
C TYR A 44 -0.10 -9.19 -6.80
N PHE A 45 -1.00 -8.82 -5.90
CA PHE A 45 -2.09 -9.70 -5.47
C PHE A 45 -3.12 -9.97 -6.57
N SER A 46 -3.32 -9.06 -7.51
CA SER A 46 -4.27 -9.26 -8.63
C SER A 46 -3.76 -10.21 -9.71
N ARG A 47 -2.48 -10.60 -9.68
CA ARG A 47 -1.89 -11.50 -10.68
C ARG A 47 -2.31 -12.94 -10.41
N ALA A 48 -2.77 -13.64 -11.45
CA ALA A 48 -3.08 -15.08 -11.42
C ALA A 48 -2.06 -15.97 -10.67
N PRO A 49 -0.73 -15.84 -10.89
CA PRO A 49 0.28 -16.65 -10.19
C PRO A 49 0.33 -16.47 -8.66
N PHE A 50 -0.41 -15.53 -8.07
CA PHE A 50 -0.47 -15.39 -6.62
C PHE A 50 -1.41 -16.42 -5.97
N TYR A 51 -2.44 -16.88 -6.68
CA TYR A 51 -3.50 -17.77 -6.15
C TYR A 51 -3.49 -19.18 -6.75
N THR A 52 -2.51 -19.50 -7.59
CA THR A 52 -2.31 -20.81 -8.22
C THR A 52 -1.00 -21.41 -7.76
#